data_AF-A0A2R6S3B6-F1
#
_entry.id   AF-A0A2R6S3B6-F1
#
_cell.length_a   1.000
_cell.length_b   1.000
_cell.length_c   1.000
_cell.angle_alpha   90.00
_cell.angle_beta   90.00
_cell.angle_gamma   90.00
#
_symmetry.space_group_name_H-M   'P 1'
#
loop_
_entity.id
_entity.type
_entity.pdbx_description
1 polymer ?
#
loop_
_entity_poly.entity_id
_entity_poly.type
_entity_poly.pdbx_seq_one_letter_code
_entity_poly.pdbx_strand_id
1 'polypeptide(L)'
;MEEESQWLRRNRIDCVLSDAAFLGCVAANAVGIPSVLITNFTFDSVYSYLSTPFVDTVNPSELLQATKPALPPDISIPLSITEPLAEELRGSYRCADLLLRLPGAIPIPSFSEEPSLPSPSWIELESQIFTPDVHAHLRNPPSTYTLWPQIPFPPDYPQKKVPRSVIDVPLLVRSPNPSVFTSEGRRCLLDSIGVPRKIQDSSNTKILIVSFGGQVFHKPHSHSRSPSNSSSPGHSVLTPSKVINSAQQHPKINADLKHKLPSAAHESASGVEALSEALRSSLLNGAKTTPPRVVQNRPGQSVLIIPGAPPASIPNSPIATTAPVFSSIIVPATPKPDSAVEWSLDLAVKAEEEEAPYSMLPDDSWIAIVCGVPKDWAEKDGEDMPENFFVAPKDVYMPDLTAVADVLLGKLGYGTVSECIDACTPFVYVSRPLFVEEHGLRLLLEREGVGIELPREAYEAGDWASATLEAYNRGKERKQKKRVEGETGRRLIEGREMAMTLVHWVARWQSTA
;
A
#
# COMPACT_ATOMS: atom_id res chain seq x y z
N MET A 1 15.20 11.87 28.01
CA MET A 1 16.56 11.29 28.03
C MET A 1 16.98 10.95 29.46
N GLU A 2 17.07 11.91 30.39
CA GLU A 2 17.46 11.64 31.79
C GLU A 2 16.56 10.60 32.48
N GLU A 3 15.24 10.72 32.31
CA GLU A 3 14.27 9.77 32.87
C GLU A 3 14.50 8.33 32.39
N GLU A 4 14.67 8.14 31.08
CA GLU A 4 14.94 6.83 30.47
C GLU A 4 16.28 6.26 30.97
N SER A 5 17.34 7.07 31.00
CA SER A 5 18.65 6.65 31.53
C SER A 5 18.55 6.20 33.00
N GLN A 6 17.80 6.91 33.83
CA GLN A 6 17.55 6.51 35.21
C GLN A 6 16.75 5.21 35.29
N TRP A 7 15.75 5.04 34.42
CA TRP A 7 14.95 3.83 34.35
C TRP A 7 15.81 2.61 33.97
N LEU A 8 16.67 2.73 32.95
CA LEU A 8 17.60 1.68 32.52
C LEU A 8 18.53 1.23 33.67
N ARG A 9 19.11 2.19 34.40
CA ARG A 9 19.99 1.91 35.56
C ARG A 9 19.24 1.23 36.70
N ARG A 10 18.07 1.76 37.08
CA ARG A 10 17.26 1.22 38.19
C ARG A 10 16.84 -0.22 37.94
N ASN A 11 16.47 -0.54 36.70
CA ASN A 11 16.01 -1.88 36.31
C ASN A 11 17.16 -2.82 35.91
N ARG A 12 18.42 -2.36 35.95
CA ARG A 12 19.62 -3.14 35.58
C ARG A 12 19.51 -3.75 34.18
N ILE A 13 19.12 -2.92 33.22
CA ILE A 13 18.99 -3.34 31.83
C ILE A 13 20.37 -3.58 31.21
N ASP A 14 20.56 -4.74 30.59
CA ASP A 14 21.82 -5.14 29.94
C ASP A 14 21.95 -4.67 28.48
N CYS A 15 20.81 -4.49 27.79
CA CYS A 15 20.76 -4.12 26.38
C CYS A 15 19.40 -3.51 26.05
N VAL A 16 19.38 -2.49 25.19
CA VAL A 16 18.14 -1.92 24.66
C VAL A 16 17.87 -2.44 23.25
N LEU A 17 16.65 -2.91 23.01
CA LEU A 17 16.15 -3.20 21.67
C LEU A 17 15.15 -2.12 21.28
N SER A 18 15.30 -1.56 20.08
CA SER A 18 14.41 -0.50 19.61
C SER A 18 13.85 -0.81 18.22
N ASP A 19 12.54 -0.69 18.09
CA ASP A 19 11.82 -0.69 16.81
C ASP A 19 11.71 0.75 16.31
N ALA A 20 12.61 1.12 15.41
CA ALA A 20 12.73 2.44 14.78
C ALA A 20 12.90 3.66 15.72
N ALA A 21 12.71 3.58 17.04
CA ALA A 21 12.81 4.73 17.93
C ALA A 21 14.26 5.02 18.36
N PHE A 22 14.78 6.22 18.10
CA PHE A 22 16.18 6.55 18.41
C PHE A 22 16.46 6.75 19.91
N LEU A 23 15.45 7.19 20.69
CA LEU A 23 15.65 7.67 22.07
C LEU A 23 16.25 6.59 22.98
N GLY A 24 15.82 5.34 22.81
CA GLY A 24 16.36 4.19 23.55
C GLY A 24 17.85 3.96 23.28
N CYS A 25 18.31 4.16 22.05
CA CYS A 25 19.72 4.02 21.69
C CYS A 25 20.58 5.11 22.35
N VAL A 26 20.08 6.35 22.41
CA VAL A 26 20.75 7.47 23.08
C VAL A 26 20.84 7.23 24.58
N ALA A 27 19.73 6.81 25.22
CA ALA A 27 19.70 6.50 26.64
C ALA A 27 20.63 5.33 26.99
N ALA A 28 20.64 4.27 26.17
CA ALA A 28 21.56 3.13 26.33
C ALA A 28 23.03 3.55 26.31
N ASN A 29 23.42 4.38 25.33
CA ASN A 29 24.78 4.91 25.23
C ASN A 29 25.15 5.74 26.48
N ALA A 30 24.25 6.60 26.94
CA ALA A 30 24.47 7.45 28.12
C ALA A 30 24.67 6.66 29.43
N VAL A 31 24.17 5.43 29.50
CA VAL A 31 24.33 4.55 30.67
C VAL A 31 25.34 3.41 30.45
N GLY A 32 26.07 3.43 29.33
CA GLY A 32 27.16 2.50 29.05
C GLY A 32 26.72 1.08 28.70
N ILE A 33 25.52 0.90 28.14
CA ILE A 33 25.02 -0.41 27.69
C ILE A 33 24.81 -0.42 26.17
N PRO A 34 24.94 -1.58 25.51
CA PRO A 34 24.71 -1.69 24.08
C PRO A 34 23.25 -1.46 23.70
N SER A 35 23.03 -1.02 22.46
CA SER A 35 21.68 -0.94 21.88
C SER A 35 21.60 -1.53 20.47
N VAL A 36 20.44 -2.08 20.15
CA VAL A 36 20.13 -2.75 18.89
C VAL A 36 18.91 -2.11 18.26
N LEU A 37 19.05 -1.73 16.99
CA LEU A 37 17.96 -1.24 16.16
C LEU A 37 17.41 -2.39 15.33
N ILE A 38 16.10 -2.58 15.34
CA ILE A 38 15.40 -3.61 14.56
C ILE A 38 14.39 -2.88 13.67
N THR A 39 14.71 -2.69 12.40
CA THR A 39 13.86 -1.87 11.51
C THR A 39 14.22 -2.03 10.03
N ASN A 40 13.29 -1.63 9.17
CA ASN A 40 13.49 -1.42 7.73
C ASN A 40 13.66 0.08 7.38
N PHE A 41 13.42 1.02 8.29
CA PHE A 41 13.60 2.45 8.04
C PHE A 41 14.01 3.23 9.29
N THR A 42 14.47 4.46 9.13
CA THR A 42 14.75 5.36 10.25
C THR A 42 14.11 6.73 10.02
N PHE A 43 13.78 7.42 11.11
CA PHE A 43 13.07 8.70 11.02
C PHE A 43 13.95 9.83 10.45
N ASP A 44 15.28 9.75 10.51
CA ASP A 44 16.15 10.69 9.79
C ASP A 44 15.87 10.69 8.28
N SER A 45 15.72 9.51 7.69
CA SER A 45 15.32 9.32 6.30
C SER A 45 13.90 9.83 6.02
N VAL A 46 12.95 9.58 6.93
CA VAL A 46 11.55 10.02 6.79
C VAL A 46 11.43 11.54 6.85
N TYR A 47 12.05 12.17 7.85
CA TYR A 47 12.03 13.63 8.01
C TYR A 47 12.79 14.33 6.90
N SER A 48 13.93 13.79 6.48
CA SER A 48 14.64 14.29 5.29
C SER A 48 13.77 14.20 4.04
N TYR A 49 12.87 13.22 3.95
CA TYR A 49 12.04 13.03 2.75
C TYR A 49 10.90 14.04 2.65
N LEU A 50 10.56 14.75 3.73
CA LEU A 50 9.55 15.80 3.70
C LEU A 50 9.95 16.99 2.80
N SER A 51 11.23 17.09 2.42
CA SER A 51 11.71 18.05 1.42
C SER A 51 11.67 17.52 -0.01
N THR A 52 10.97 16.41 -0.25
CA THR A 52 10.85 15.83 -1.58
C THR A 52 10.12 16.76 -2.55
N PRO A 53 10.54 16.84 -3.83
CA PRO A 53 9.82 17.59 -4.85
C PRO A 53 8.54 16.87 -5.33
N PHE A 54 8.27 15.64 -4.87
CA PHE A 54 7.00 14.98 -5.18
C PHE A 54 5.84 15.79 -4.60
N VAL A 55 4.86 16.09 -5.44
CA VAL A 55 3.61 16.73 -5.05
C VAL A 55 2.52 15.70 -5.27
N ASP A 56 1.64 15.53 -4.28
CA ASP A 56 0.44 14.72 -4.45
C ASP A 56 -0.51 15.52 -5.37
N THR A 57 -0.47 15.27 -6.68
CA THR A 57 -1.27 16.04 -7.63
C THR A 57 -2.75 15.74 -7.41
N VAL A 58 -3.43 16.67 -6.74
CA VAL A 58 -4.88 16.67 -6.63
C VAL A 58 -5.49 16.76 -8.03
N ASN A 59 -6.46 15.88 -8.31
CA ASN A 59 -7.16 15.87 -9.58
C ASN A 59 -7.77 17.25 -9.90
N PRO A 60 -7.66 17.75 -11.15
CA PRO A 60 -8.35 18.98 -11.59
C PRO A 60 -9.88 18.92 -11.39
N SER A 61 -10.44 17.71 -11.32
CA SER A 61 -11.86 17.46 -11.05
C SER A 61 -12.30 17.88 -9.64
N GLU A 62 -11.42 17.85 -8.64
CA GLU A 62 -11.72 18.33 -7.27
C GLU A 62 -11.81 19.86 -7.20
N LEU A 63 -11.02 20.56 -8.03
CA LEU A 63 -11.06 22.02 -8.17
C LEU A 63 -12.41 22.51 -8.72
N LEU A 64 -13.14 21.69 -9.48
CA LEU A 64 -14.45 22.01 -10.05
C LEU A 64 -15.62 21.73 -9.08
N GLN A 65 -15.41 20.95 -8.01
CA GLN A 65 -16.45 20.59 -7.03
C GLN A 65 -16.29 21.29 -5.66
N ALA A 66 -15.34 22.20 -5.52
CA ALA A 66 -14.98 22.83 -4.25
C ALA A 66 -16.08 23.76 -3.70
N THR A 67 -17.04 23.19 -2.96
CA THR A 67 -17.77 23.87 -1.87
C THR A 67 -17.02 23.75 -0.53
N LYS A 68 -15.88 23.05 -0.50
CA LYS A 68 -14.96 22.96 0.64
C LYS A 68 -13.89 24.06 0.57
N PRO A 69 -13.42 24.59 1.72
CA PRO A 69 -12.30 25.52 1.73
C PRO A 69 -11.09 24.85 1.06
N ALA A 70 -10.48 25.55 0.11
CA ALA A 70 -9.30 25.07 -0.61
C ALA A 70 -8.23 24.67 0.42
N LEU A 71 -7.74 23.44 0.32
CA LEU A 71 -6.58 23.03 1.10
C LEU A 71 -5.39 23.92 0.71
N PRO A 72 -4.48 24.22 1.65
CA PRO A 72 -3.24 24.90 1.32
C PRO A 72 -2.51 24.13 0.20
N PRO A 73 -1.81 24.82 -0.71
CA PRO A 73 -1.01 24.15 -1.73
C PRO A 73 0.02 23.23 -1.05
N ASP A 74 0.13 22.01 -1.56
CA ASP A 74 1.14 21.04 -1.12
C ASP A 74 2.51 21.50 -1.64
N ILE A 75 3.25 22.20 -0.78
CA ILE A 75 4.56 22.77 -1.08
C ILE A 75 5.59 22.01 -0.26
N SER A 76 6.60 21.47 -0.94
CA SER A 76 7.74 20.78 -0.32
C SER A 76 8.35 21.61 0.80
N ILE A 77 8.64 20.97 1.94
CA ILE A 77 9.30 21.64 3.05
C ILE A 77 10.75 21.97 2.63
N PRO A 78 11.22 23.22 2.77
CA PRO A 78 12.59 23.56 2.42
C PRO A 78 13.62 22.66 3.12
N LEU A 79 14.66 22.24 2.38
CA LEU A 79 15.73 21.40 2.93
C LEU A 79 16.40 22.03 4.16
N SER A 80 16.52 23.36 4.20
CA SER A 80 17.06 24.09 5.34
C SER A 80 16.27 23.92 6.65
N ILE A 81 15.02 23.44 6.57
CA ILE A 81 14.17 23.13 7.73
C ILE A 81 14.31 21.64 8.11
N THR A 82 14.33 20.75 7.12
CA THR A 82 14.36 19.29 7.35
C THR A 82 15.76 18.77 7.70
N GLU A 83 16.81 19.36 7.14
CA GLU A 83 18.20 18.93 7.31
C GLU A 83 18.67 18.97 8.77
N PRO A 84 18.46 20.04 9.57
CA PRO A 84 18.87 20.03 10.98
C PRO A 84 18.20 18.93 11.80
N LEU A 85 16.91 18.67 11.56
CA LEU A 85 16.15 17.62 12.23
C LEU A 85 16.64 16.23 11.82
N ALA A 86 16.83 16.00 10.53
CA ALA A 86 17.32 14.74 10.00
C ALA A 86 18.74 14.44 10.54
N GLU A 87 19.59 15.47 10.64
CA GLU A 87 20.95 15.33 11.16
C GLU A 87 20.97 15.03 12.68
N GLU A 88 20.11 15.67 13.47
CA GLU A 88 19.93 15.37 14.89
C GLU A 88 19.46 13.92 15.11
N LEU A 89 18.48 13.48 14.32
CA LEU A 89 17.97 12.11 14.36
C LEU A 89 19.05 11.10 13.93
N ARG A 90 19.79 11.40 12.86
CA ARG A 90 20.92 10.59 12.39
C ARG A 90 21.95 10.42 13.51
N GLY A 91 22.34 11.52 14.14
CA GLY A 91 23.26 11.54 15.29
C GLY A 91 22.75 10.70 16.46
N SER A 92 21.44 10.68 16.69
CA SER A 92 20.83 9.85 17.73
C SER A 92 20.84 8.36 17.40
N TYR A 93 20.50 7.97 16.15
CA TYR A 93 20.61 6.58 15.70
C TYR A 93 22.05 6.07 15.64
N ARG A 94 23.03 6.96 15.50
CA ARG A 94 24.46 6.60 15.56
C ARG A 94 24.86 5.98 16.90
N CYS A 95 24.08 6.15 17.96
CA CYS A 95 24.30 5.48 19.24
C CYS A 95 24.03 3.96 19.21
N ALA A 96 23.26 3.47 18.22
CA ALA A 96 23.00 2.05 18.05
C ALA A 96 24.26 1.27 17.62
N ASP A 97 24.45 0.09 18.20
CA ASP A 97 25.65 -0.73 18.01
C ASP A 97 25.42 -1.88 17.02
N LEU A 98 24.18 -2.36 16.90
CA LEU A 98 23.77 -3.39 15.95
C LEU A 98 22.50 -2.97 15.23
N LEU A 99 22.45 -3.17 13.93
CA LEU A 99 21.21 -3.09 13.13
C LEU A 99 20.81 -4.50 12.72
N LEU A 100 19.61 -4.92 13.12
CA LEU A 100 18.89 -6.05 12.56
C LEU A 100 17.98 -5.49 11.46
N ARG A 101 18.48 -5.51 10.22
CA ARG A 101 17.83 -4.88 9.06
C ARG A 101 16.69 -5.77 8.56
N LEU A 102 15.47 -5.32 8.73
CA LEU A 102 14.27 -6.03 8.28
C LEU A 102 14.16 -5.97 6.74
N PRO A 103 13.54 -6.97 6.08
CA PRO A 103 13.25 -6.93 4.65
C PRO A 103 12.45 -5.69 4.23
N GLY A 104 12.58 -5.26 2.98
CA GLY A 104 11.91 -4.03 2.50
C GLY A 104 12.50 -2.76 3.09
N ALA A 105 13.80 -2.79 3.39
CA ALA A 105 14.53 -1.67 3.92
C ALA A 105 14.77 -0.56 2.90
N ILE A 106 14.83 0.66 3.42
CA ILE A 106 15.44 1.81 2.74
C ILE A 106 16.87 2.02 3.28
N PRO A 107 17.69 2.89 2.67
CA PRO A 107 19.00 3.23 3.24
C PRO A 107 18.89 3.72 4.69
N ILE A 108 19.82 3.27 5.54
CA ILE A 108 19.92 3.63 6.96
C ILE A 108 21.20 4.45 7.15
N PRO A 109 21.17 5.78 6.91
CA PRO A 109 22.36 6.62 6.81
C PRO A 109 23.10 6.81 8.15
N SER A 110 22.48 6.40 9.26
CA SER A 110 23.15 6.29 10.55
C SER A 110 24.05 5.05 10.67
N PHE A 111 23.95 4.05 9.79
CA PHE A 111 24.82 2.87 9.80
C PHE A 111 25.85 2.88 8.68
N SER A 112 25.45 3.18 7.45
CA SER A 112 26.35 3.23 6.28
C SER A 112 26.72 4.67 5.90
N GLU A 113 27.91 4.85 5.31
CA GLU A 113 28.34 6.15 4.79
C GLU A 113 27.51 6.56 3.57
N GLU A 114 27.19 5.61 2.71
CA GLU A 114 26.35 5.80 1.52
C GLU A 114 25.23 4.73 1.47
N PRO A 115 24.07 5.03 0.86
CA PRO A 115 23.61 6.35 0.41
C PRO A 115 23.41 7.33 1.57
N SER A 116 23.96 8.53 1.43
CA SER A 116 23.86 9.61 2.41
C SER A 116 22.54 10.40 2.29
N LEU A 117 22.20 11.15 3.34
CA LEU A 117 21.11 12.14 3.28
C LEU A 117 21.48 13.29 2.31
N PRO A 118 20.51 13.94 1.65
CA PRO A 118 19.07 13.88 1.92
C PRO A 118 18.35 12.76 1.13
N SER A 119 17.35 12.14 1.76
CA SER A 119 16.65 10.97 1.21
C SER A 119 15.85 11.20 -0.09
N PRO A 120 15.39 12.42 -0.45
CA PRO A 120 14.81 12.64 -1.78
C PRO A 120 15.77 12.34 -2.93
N SER A 121 17.09 12.46 -2.71
CA SER A 121 18.10 12.13 -3.74
C SER A 121 18.18 10.64 -4.08
N TRP A 122 17.56 9.79 -3.27
CA TRP A 122 17.56 8.34 -3.48
C TRP A 122 16.57 7.90 -4.53
N ILE A 123 15.61 8.76 -4.89
CA ILE A 123 14.50 8.44 -5.78
C ILE A 123 14.66 9.23 -7.08
N GLU A 124 14.54 8.54 -8.21
CA GLU A 124 14.43 9.17 -9.52
C GLU A 124 13.04 9.81 -9.69
N LEU A 125 13.01 11.11 -10.01
CA LEU A 125 11.79 11.91 -10.03
C LEU A 125 10.74 11.42 -11.05
N GLU A 126 11.18 11.01 -12.24
CA GLU A 126 10.27 10.62 -13.33
C GLU A 126 9.68 9.23 -13.14
N SER A 127 10.49 8.30 -12.64
CA SER A 127 10.16 6.88 -12.51
C SER A 127 9.66 6.51 -11.11
N GLN A 128 9.85 7.38 -10.10
CA GLN A 128 9.53 7.13 -8.69
C GLN A 128 10.13 5.83 -8.15
N ILE A 129 11.31 5.48 -8.65
CA ILE A 129 12.09 4.30 -8.22
C ILE A 129 13.40 4.71 -7.59
N PHE A 130 13.98 3.79 -6.81
CA PHE A 130 15.32 4.01 -6.28
C PHE A 130 16.34 4.16 -7.42
N THR A 131 17.28 5.09 -7.25
CA THR A 131 18.43 5.20 -8.14
C THR A 131 19.21 3.87 -8.19
N PRO A 132 19.95 3.59 -9.28
CA PRO A 132 20.71 2.36 -9.42
C PRO A 132 21.67 2.09 -8.25
N ASP A 133 22.29 3.14 -7.70
CA ASP A 133 23.23 3.03 -6.58
C ASP A 133 22.53 2.63 -5.28
N VAL A 134 21.37 3.22 -4.98
CA VAL A 134 20.55 2.84 -3.83
C VAL A 134 20.05 1.42 -3.98
N HIS A 135 19.57 1.05 -5.17
CA HIS A 135 19.14 -0.31 -5.46
C HIS A 135 20.28 -1.33 -5.29
N ALA A 136 21.50 -1.00 -5.76
CA ALA A 136 22.68 -1.83 -5.56
C ALA A 136 23.05 -1.96 -4.07
N HIS A 137 23.03 -0.86 -3.32
CA HIS A 137 23.29 -0.86 -1.87
C HIS A 137 22.32 -1.76 -1.10
N LEU A 138 21.02 -1.69 -1.40
CA LEU A 138 20.00 -2.50 -0.73
C LEU A 138 20.07 -3.99 -1.11
N ARG A 139 20.54 -4.31 -2.31
CA ARG A 139 20.70 -5.69 -2.79
C ARG A 139 21.97 -6.36 -2.26
N ASN A 140 23.03 -5.59 -2.08
CA ASN A 140 24.31 -6.14 -1.65
C ASN A 140 24.33 -6.45 -0.14
N PRO A 141 25.05 -7.50 0.29
CA PRO A 141 25.19 -7.81 1.72
C PRO A 141 25.83 -6.65 2.50
N PRO A 142 25.46 -6.43 3.78
CA PRO A 142 26.04 -5.34 4.56
C PRO A 142 27.56 -5.33 4.71
N SER A 143 28.21 -6.48 4.49
CA SER A 143 29.67 -6.59 4.47
C SER A 143 30.35 -5.90 3.29
N THR A 144 29.60 -5.46 2.28
CA THR A 144 30.18 -4.86 1.06
C THR A 144 30.33 -3.35 1.11
N TYR A 145 29.79 -2.69 2.13
CA TYR A 145 29.86 -1.22 2.27
C TYR A 145 30.44 -0.81 3.62
N THR A 146 30.97 0.41 3.66
CA THR A 146 31.60 0.98 4.85
C THR A 146 30.54 1.37 5.87
N LEU A 147 30.73 0.89 7.11
CA LEU A 147 29.94 1.31 8.25
C LEU A 147 30.63 2.46 8.98
N TRP A 148 29.83 3.38 9.51
CA TRP A 148 30.35 4.42 10.37
C TRP A 148 30.97 3.85 11.67
N PRO A 149 32.00 4.52 12.24
CA PRO A 149 32.55 4.13 13.53
C PRO A 149 31.52 4.30 14.65
N GLN A 150 31.68 3.52 15.71
CA GLN A 150 30.83 3.62 16.90
C GLN A 150 31.01 4.96 17.62
N ILE A 151 29.91 5.48 18.17
CA ILE A 151 29.99 6.53 19.18
C ILE A 151 30.47 5.88 20.48
N PRO A 152 31.58 6.35 21.08
CA PRO A 152 32.08 5.81 22.35
C PRO A 152 31.06 6.05 23.47
N PHE A 153 31.11 5.22 24.51
CA PHE A 153 30.37 5.52 25.74
C PHE A 153 30.97 6.74 26.47
N PRO A 154 30.22 7.35 27.41
CA PRO A 154 30.77 8.38 28.29
C PRO A 154 32.04 7.91 29.02
N PRO A 155 32.95 8.82 29.41
CA PRO A 155 34.26 8.48 29.98
C PRO A 155 34.23 7.58 31.22
N ASP A 156 33.11 7.56 31.94
CA ASP A 156 32.91 6.73 33.14
C ASP A 156 32.73 5.23 32.81
N TYR A 157 32.60 4.88 31.53
CA TYR A 157 32.35 3.52 31.05
C TYR A 157 33.53 2.98 30.21
N PRO A 158 33.74 1.64 30.19
CA PRO A 158 34.79 1.04 29.38
C PRO A 158 34.55 1.28 27.88
N GLN A 159 35.63 1.24 27.10
CA GLN A 159 35.53 1.35 25.64
C GLN A 159 34.76 0.18 25.04
N LYS A 160 34.01 0.47 23.98
CA LYS A 160 33.28 -0.52 23.19
C LYS A 160 34.27 -1.47 22.50
N LYS A 161 34.22 -2.76 22.85
CA LYS A 161 35.12 -3.79 22.27
C LYS A 161 34.46 -4.60 21.15
N VAL A 162 33.14 -4.65 21.11
CA VAL A 162 32.41 -5.32 20.03
C VAL A 162 32.13 -4.29 18.93
N PRO A 163 32.54 -4.55 17.67
CA PRO A 163 32.39 -3.57 16.59
C PRO A 163 30.93 -3.39 16.18
N ARG A 164 30.65 -2.24 15.54
CA ARG A 164 29.34 -1.97 14.94
C ARG A 164 29.08 -2.95 13.81
N SER A 165 27.86 -3.47 13.72
CA SER A 165 27.50 -4.42 12.67
C SER A 165 26.07 -4.25 12.18
N VAL A 166 25.82 -4.75 10.98
CA VAL A 166 24.48 -4.86 10.39
C VAL A 166 24.25 -6.33 10.04
N ILE A 167 23.08 -6.86 10.36
CA ILE A 167 22.66 -8.22 10.06
C ILE A 167 21.32 -8.14 9.34
N ASP A 168 21.25 -8.70 8.14
CA ASP A 168 19.97 -8.91 7.46
C ASP A 168 19.22 -10.04 8.18
N VAL A 169 17.98 -9.77 8.55
CA VAL A 169 17.15 -10.72 9.30
C VAL A 169 15.98 -11.25 8.45
N PRO A 170 15.43 -12.43 8.80
CA PRO A 170 14.25 -12.97 8.13
C PRO A 170 13.03 -12.06 8.27
N LEU A 171 11.96 -12.38 7.53
CA LEU A 171 10.66 -11.74 7.74
C LEU A 171 10.15 -12.06 9.14
N LEU A 172 9.81 -11.03 9.90
CA LEU A 172 9.12 -11.16 11.18
C LEU A 172 7.62 -11.03 10.95
N VAL A 173 6.91 -12.14 11.15
CA VAL A 173 5.47 -12.22 10.94
C VAL A 173 4.81 -12.94 12.10
N ARG A 174 3.54 -12.62 12.32
CA ARG A 174 2.68 -13.36 13.23
C ARG A 174 2.18 -14.61 12.51
N SER A 175 2.31 -15.77 13.14
CA SER A 175 1.78 -17.01 12.56
C SER A 175 0.25 -17.01 12.57
N PRO A 176 -0.40 -17.42 11.46
CA PRO A 176 -1.81 -17.80 11.48
C PRO A 176 -2.03 -19.05 12.34
N ASN A 177 -3.25 -19.21 12.83
CA ASN A 177 -3.69 -20.44 13.47
C ASN A 177 -3.72 -21.58 12.44
N PRO A 178 -3.01 -22.71 12.67
CA PRO A 178 -2.99 -23.83 11.73
C PRO A 178 -4.37 -24.34 11.31
N SER A 179 -5.40 -24.18 12.15
CA SER A 179 -6.76 -24.61 11.80
C SER A 179 -7.34 -23.90 10.58
N VAL A 180 -6.92 -22.66 10.27
CA VAL A 180 -7.50 -21.88 9.15
C VAL A 180 -7.17 -22.43 7.78
N PHE A 181 -6.19 -23.32 7.68
CA PHE A 181 -5.87 -24.07 6.46
C PHE A 181 -6.81 -25.27 6.23
N THR A 182 -7.61 -25.64 7.24
CA THR A 182 -8.65 -26.67 7.10
C THR A 182 -9.98 -26.04 6.65
N SER A 183 -10.82 -26.82 5.97
CA SER A 183 -12.15 -26.36 5.55
C SER A 183 -13.01 -25.91 6.73
N GLU A 184 -12.92 -26.60 7.87
CA GLU A 184 -13.69 -26.25 9.07
C GLU A 184 -13.16 -24.98 9.73
N GLY A 185 -11.85 -24.82 9.90
CA GLY A 185 -11.30 -23.60 10.48
C GLY A 185 -11.51 -22.37 9.61
N ARG A 186 -11.38 -22.50 8.27
CA ARG A 186 -11.75 -21.44 7.34
C ARG A 186 -13.23 -21.07 7.48
N ARG A 187 -14.11 -22.06 7.58
CA ARG A 187 -15.54 -21.85 7.79
C ARG A 187 -15.83 -21.14 9.11
N CYS A 188 -15.21 -21.56 10.22
CA CYS A 188 -15.37 -20.89 11.52
C CYS A 188 -14.97 -19.42 11.46
N LEU A 189 -13.87 -19.10 10.76
CA LEU A 189 -13.44 -17.72 10.55
C LEU A 189 -14.50 -16.93 9.77
N LEU A 190 -15.01 -17.46 8.65
CA LEU A 190 -16.03 -16.78 7.84
C LEU A 190 -17.39 -16.66 8.54
N ASP A 191 -17.81 -17.68 9.29
CA ASP A 191 -19.01 -17.64 10.14
C ASP A 191 -18.86 -16.52 11.19
N SER A 192 -17.67 -16.31 11.76
CA SER A 192 -17.41 -15.21 12.73
C SER A 192 -17.47 -13.80 12.13
N ILE A 193 -17.20 -13.67 10.83
CA ILE A 193 -17.32 -12.41 10.07
C ILE A 193 -18.78 -12.16 9.63
N GLY A 194 -19.62 -13.20 9.61
CA GLY A 194 -21.01 -13.12 9.17
C GLY A 194 -21.21 -13.39 7.68
N VAL A 195 -20.23 -14.01 7.00
CA VAL A 195 -20.37 -14.40 5.59
C VAL A 195 -21.39 -15.56 5.49
N PRO A 196 -22.45 -15.49 4.65
CA PRO A 196 -23.44 -16.56 4.53
C PRO A 196 -22.85 -17.87 4.00
N ARG A 197 -23.24 -19.01 4.59
CA ARG A 197 -22.73 -20.35 4.23
C ARG A 197 -22.82 -20.72 2.75
N LYS A 198 -23.85 -20.22 2.04
CA LYS A 198 -24.06 -20.46 0.60
C LYS A 198 -22.93 -19.92 -0.28
N ILE A 199 -22.14 -18.95 0.20
CA ILE A 199 -21.03 -18.31 -0.52
C ILE A 199 -19.70 -18.48 0.23
N GLN A 200 -19.55 -19.56 1.01
CA GLN A 200 -18.28 -19.86 1.69
C GLN A 200 -17.46 -20.94 0.99
N ASP A 201 -17.92 -21.51 -0.12
CA ASP A 201 -17.19 -22.59 -0.81
C ASP A 201 -15.85 -22.07 -1.35
N SER A 202 -14.73 -22.63 -0.89
CA SER A 202 -13.39 -22.18 -1.30
C SER A 202 -13.05 -22.45 -2.76
N SER A 203 -13.78 -23.36 -3.43
CA SER A 203 -13.57 -23.63 -4.86
C SER A 203 -14.23 -22.58 -5.76
N ASN A 204 -15.32 -21.99 -5.26
CA ASN A 204 -16.17 -21.07 -6.01
C ASN A 204 -16.01 -19.62 -5.54
N THR A 205 -15.77 -19.37 -4.26
CA THR A 205 -15.71 -18.03 -3.69
C THR A 205 -14.29 -17.58 -3.41
N LYS A 206 -13.93 -16.42 -3.95
CA LYS A 206 -12.66 -15.71 -3.74
C LYS A 206 -12.84 -14.57 -2.76
N ILE A 207 -11.80 -14.29 -1.98
CA ILE A 207 -11.84 -13.28 -0.93
C ILE A 207 -10.86 -12.16 -1.25
N LEU A 208 -11.38 -10.95 -1.38
CA LEU A 208 -10.63 -9.70 -1.36
C LEU A 208 -10.66 -9.10 0.05
N ILE A 209 -9.52 -8.92 0.69
CA ILE A 209 -9.42 -8.09 1.90
C ILE A 209 -9.29 -6.63 1.47
N VAL A 210 -10.01 -5.73 2.13
CA VAL A 210 -9.82 -4.28 1.97
C VAL A 210 -9.38 -3.69 3.31
N SER A 211 -8.15 -3.19 3.40
CA SER A 211 -7.58 -2.70 4.67
C SER A 211 -6.63 -1.51 4.47
N PHE A 212 -7.00 -0.37 5.06
CA PHE A 212 -6.20 0.88 5.02
C PHE A 212 -5.75 1.36 6.42
N GLY A 213 -5.88 0.51 7.46
CA GLY A 213 -5.30 0.72 8.79
C GLY A 213 -5.66 2.07 9.45
N GLY A 214 -6.87 2.17 10.02
CA GLY A 214 -7.28 3.28 10.89
C GLY A 214 -7.76 4.57 10.20
N GLN A 215 -7.94 4.54 8.87
CA GLN A 215 -8.46 5.67 8.10
C GLN A 215 -9.99 5.60 7.92
N VAL A 216 -10.62 6.77 7.69
CA VAL A 216 -12.06 6.88 7.44
C VAL A 216 -12.38 6.34 6.06
N PHE A 217 -13.12 5.23 6.01
CA PHE A 217 -13.63 4.66 4.77
C PHE A 217 -14.96 5.34 4.40
N HIS A 218 -15.12 5.75 3.15
CA HIS A 218 -16.39 6.24 2.61
C HIS A 218 -17.08 5.06 1.92
N LYS A 219 -18.41 4.91 2.09
CA LYS A 219 -19.12 3.75 1.53
C LYS A 219 -19.06 3.76 -0.01
N PRO A 220 -18.82 2.62 -0.66
CA PRO A 220 -19.11 2.52 -2.07
C PRO A 220 -20.63 2.55 -2.28
N HIS A 221 -21.10 3.38 -3.21
CA HIS A 221 -22.53 3.57 -3.44
C HIS A 221 -23.07 2.50 -4.41
N SER A 222 -24.28 1.99 -4.14
CA SER A 222 -24.98 1.07 -5.02
C SER A 222 -25.67 1.84 -6.15
N HIS A 223 -25.28 1.59 -7.41
CA HIS A 223 -26.12 1.96 -8.54
C HIS A 223 -27.09 0.83 -8.85
N SER A 224 -28.27 0.85 -8.22
CA SER A 224 -29.37 0.00 -8.66
C SER A 224 -29.79 0.44 -10.07
N ARG A 225 -29.70 -0.45 -11.06
CA ARG A 225 -30.42 -0.29 -12.32
C ARG A 225 -31.91 -0.26 -12.02
N SER A 226 -32.51 0.92 -11.96
CA SER A 226 -33.96 1.06 -11.99
C SER A 226 -34.46 0.46 -13.31
N PRO A 227 -35.43 -0.46 -13.29
CA PRO A 227 -36.04 -0.94 -14.53
C PRO A 227 -36.73 0.24 -15.19
N SER A 228 -36.39 0.51 -16.45
CA SER A 228 -37.08 1.49 -17.25
C SER A 228 -38.55 1.06 -17.39
N ASN A 229 -39.43 1.73 -16.65
CA ASN A 229 -40.86 1.71 -16.93
C ASN A 229 -41.05 2.35 -18.32
N SER A 230 -41.06 1.53 -19.36
CA SER A 230 -41.54 1.90 -20.68
C SER A 230 -43.06 2.14 -20.58
N SER A 231 -43.41 3.39 -20.34
CA SER A 231 -44.77 3.89 -20.53
C SER A 231 -45.13 3.83 -22.03
N SER A 232 -45.84 2.79 -22.44
CA SER A 232 -46.54 2.77 -23.72
C SER A 232 -47.97 3.33 -23.54
N PRO A 233 -48.42 4.31 -24.35
CA PRO A 233 -49.78 4.84 -24.26
C PRO A 233 -50.82 3.81 -24.73
N GLY A 234 -51.97 3.77 -24.06
CA GLY A 234 -53.02 2.77 -24.28
C GLY A 234 -54.02 3.05 -25.43
N HIS A 235 -54.97 2.11 -25.51
CA HIS A 235 -56.13 1.91 -26.43
C HIS A 235 -55.82 1.05 -27.68
N SER A 236 -56.57 0.01 -28.07
CA SER A 236 -57.92 -0.46 -27.75
C SER A 236 -58.12 -1.96 -28.11
N VAL A 237 -59.16 -2.53 -27.50
CA VAL A 237 -59.84 -3.83 -27.57
C VAL A 237 -59.89 -4.58 -28.94
N LEU A 238 -59.65 -5.90 -28.95
CA LEU A 238 -60.54 -7.01 -29.46
C LEU A 238 -59.81 -8.38 -29.54
N THR A 239 -60.45 -9.43 -29.01
CA THR A 239 -60.13 -10.88 -29.09
C THR A 239 -60.57 -11.53 -30.43
N PRO A 240 -60.46 -12.86 -30.66
CA PRO A 240 -59.33 -13.81 -30.63
C PRO A 240 -59.21 -14.61 -31.97
N SER A 241 -58.09 -15.33 -32.26
CA SER A 241 -58.08 -16.67 -32.95
C SER A 241 -56.70 -17.15 -33.47
N LYS A 242 -56.46 -18.45 -33.22
CA LYS A 242 -55.84 -19.52 -34.05
C LYS A 242 -54.39 -19.45 -34.56
N VAL A 243 -53.63 -20.47 -34.12
CA VAL A 243 -52.85 -21.51 -34.85
C VAL A 243 -52.00 -21.08 -36.07
N ILE A 244 -50.71 -21.43 -36.07
CA ILE A 244 -50.04 -22.36 -37.03
C ILE A 244 -48.53 -22.45 -36.77
N ASN A 245 -48.03 -23.70 -36.83
CA ASN A 245 -46.65 -24.17 -36.85
C ASN A 245 -45.77 -23.55 -37.95
N SER A 246 -44.46 -23.47 -37.70
CA SER A 246 -43.47 -24.01 -38.65
C SER A 246 -42.08 -24.12 -38.04
N ALA A 247 -41.57 -25.35 -38.10
CA ALA A 247 -40.17 -25.74 -37.87
C ALA A 247 -39.30 -25.44 -39.11
N GLN A 248 -37.99 -25.27 -38.91
CA GLN A 248 -36.88 -25.61 -39.83
C GLN A 248 -35.55 -25.32 -39.10
N GLN A 249 -34.85 -26.32 -38.55
CA GLN A 249 -33.81 -27.18 -39.16
C GLN A 249 -32.49 -26.47 -39.56
N HIS A 250 -31.41 -26.94 -38.92
CA HIS A 250 -29.98 -26.68 -39.15
C HIS A 250 -29.50 -27.08 -40.57
N PRO A 251 -28.24 -26.77 -40.93
CA PRO A 251 -27.19 -27.79 -40.74
C PRO A 251 -25.82 -27.28 -40.26
N LYS A 252 -25.08 -28.25 -39.68
CA LYS A 252 -23.68 -28.21 -39.23
C LYS A 252 -22.70 -28.31 -40.41
N ILE A 253 -21.48 -27.80 -40.24
CA ILE A 253 -20.29 -28.25 -40.97
C ILE A 253 -19.15 -28.47 -39.98
N ASN A 254 -18.57 -29.67 -40.00
CA ASN A 254 -17.30 -30.08 -39.39
C ASN A 254 -16.16 -29.85 -40.39
N ALA A 255 -14.93 -29.58 -39.91
CA ALA A 255 -13.73 -30.33 -40.34
C ALA A 255 -12.49 -29.94 -39.52
N ASP A 256 -11.74 -30.99 -39.16
CA ASP A 256 -10.41 -31.04 -38.55
C ASP A 256 -9.32 -30.26 -39.29
N LEU A 257 -8.26 -29.89 -38.55
CA LEU A 257 -6.87 -30.01 -39.03
C LEU A 257 -5.89 -30.08 -37.84
N LYS A 258 -5.23 -31.25 -37.71
CA LYS A 258 -4.06 -31.52 -36.88
C LYS A 258 -2.78 -31.15 -37.62
N HIS A 259 -1.75 -30.73 -36.87
CA HIS A 259 -0.28 -30.98 -37.02
C HIS A 259 0.47 -29.79 -36.39
N LYS A 260 1.67 -29.87 -35.80
CA LYS A 260 2.57 -30.89 -35.23
C LYS A 260 3.71 -30.05 -34.58
N LEU A 261 4.15 -30.38 -33.36
CA LEU A 261 5.42 -29.86 -32.81
C LEU A 261 6.63 -30.47 -33.53
N PRO A 262 7.81 -29.83 -33.41
CA PRO A 262 9.03 -30.54 -33.05
C PRO A 262 9.77 -29.94 -31.85
N SER A 263 10.57 -30.79 -31.21
CA SER A 263 11.32 -30.58 -29.98
C SER A 263 12.76 -30.08 -30.16
N ALA A 264 13.24 -29.31 -29.17
CA ALA A 264 14.56 -29.27 -28.50
C ALA A 264 15.88 -29.36 -29.31
N ALA A 265 16.74 -28.33 -29.20
CA ALA A 265 17.92 -28.27 -28.30
C ALA A 265 19.01 -27.27 -28.78
N HIS A 266 19.80 -26.75 -27.82
CA HIS A 266 21.10 -26.04 -27.87
C HIS A 266 21.18 -24.49 -27.93
N GLU A 267 21.62 -23.95 -26.77
CA GLU A 267 22.74 -23.02 -26.50
C GLU A 267 22.75 -21.54 -26.98
N SER A 268 22.75 -20.68 -25.95
CA SER A 268 23.59 -19.47 -25.73
C SER A 268 23.46 -18.21 -26.61
N ALA A 269 23.33 -17.09 -25.90
CA ALA A 269 23.71 -15.71 -26.24
C ALA A 269 22.96 -14.99 -27.38
N SER A 270 21.84 -14.30 -27.05
CA SER A 270 21.33 -13.18 -27.89
C SER A 270 20.36 -12.20 -27.18
N GLY A 271 20.34 -12.14 -25.84
CA GLY A 271 19.34 -11.37 -25.09
C GLY A 271 19.52 -9.85 -25.05
N VAL A 272 20.61 -9.30 -25.57
CA VAL A 272 20.93 -7.86 -25.42
C VAL A 272 20.56 -7.05 -26.68
N GLU A 273 20.50 -7.68 -27.85
CA GLU A 273 20.20 -6.98 -29.12
C GLU A 273 18.70 -6.91 -29.43
N ALA A 274 17.89 -7.88 -28.96
CA ALA A 274 16.44 -7.86 -29.15
C ALA A 274 15.73 -6.76 -28.33
N LEU A 275 16.30 -6.36 -27.18
CA LEU A 275 15.75 -5.29 -26.33
C LEU A 275 16.06 -3.89 -26.90
N SER A 276 17.21 -3.74 -27.56
CA SER A 276 17.62 -2.47 -28.19
C SER A 276 16.82 -2.16 -29.47
N GLU A 277 16.41 -3.19 -30.22
CA GLU A 277 15.59 -3.05 -31.43
C GLU A 277 14.12 -2.73 -31.09
N ALA A 278 13.57 -3.34 -30.02
CA ALA A 278 12.22 -3.06 -29.53
C ALA A 278 12.06 -1.60 -29.07
N LEU A 279 13.06 -1.05 -28.37
CA LEU A 279 13.06 0.34 -27.89
C LEU A 279 13.23 1.36 -29.03
N ARG A 280 13.98 1.02 -30.11
CA ARG A 280 14.11 1.91 -31.28
C ARG A 280 12.82 1.99 -32.10
N SER A 281 12.04 0.91 -32.18
CA SER A 281 10.78 0.90 -32.94
C SER A 281 9.65 1.72 -32.28
N SER A 282 9.72 1.95 -30.96
CA SER A 282 8.73 2.75 -30.22
C SER A 282 8.96 4.26 -30.31
N LEU A 283 10.17 4.70 -30.69
CA LEU A 283 10.57 6.12 -30.73
C LEU A 283 10.31 6.81 -32.09
N LEU A 284 9.80 6.10 -33.11
CA LEU A 284 9.62 6.64 -34.47
C LEU A 284 8.16 6.90 -34.89
N ASN A 285 7.17 6.65 -34.03
CA ASN A 285 5.78 7.02 -34.30
C ASN A 285 5.30 8.16 -33.39
N GLY A 286 5.91 9.33 -33.58
CA GLY A 286 5.43 10.61 -33.05
C GLY A 286 4.76 11.45 -34.14
N ALA A 287 3.66 12.12 -33.76
CA ALA A 287 2.95 13.21 -34.43
C ALA A 287 1.76 12.85 -35.36
N LYS A 288 0.56 12.89 -34.77
CA LYS A 288 -0.47 13.93 -35.04
C LYS A 288 -1.55 13.87 -33.95
N THR A 289 -1.41 14.71 -32.92
CA THR A 289 -2.41 14.89 -31.86
C THR A 289 -3.23 16.14 -32.13
N THR A 290 -4.54 15.97 -32.33
CA THR A 290 -5.57 17.01 -32.17
C THR A 290 -5.87 17.22 -30.67
N PRO A 291 -6.31 18.41 -30.23
CA PRO A 291 -6.44 18.72 -28.80
C PRO A 291 -7.62 17.95 -28.18
N PRO A 292 -7.57 17.59 -26.88
CA PRO A 292 -8.66 16.90 -26.22
C PRO A 292 -9.84 17.86 -25.95
N ARG A 293 -11.05 17.30 -26.07
CA ARG A 293 -12.36 17.97 -26.04
C ARG A 293 -12.83 18.08 -24.59
N VAL A 294 -13.29 19.26 -24.19
CA VAL A 294 -13.89 19.52 -22.86
C VAL A 294 -15.23 18.79 -22.75
N VAL A 295 -15.35 17.87 -21.79
CA VAL A 295 -16.59 17.16 -21.44
C VAL A 295 -17.24 17.85 -20.24
N GLN A 296 -18.51 18.26 -20.38
CA GLN A 296 -19.34 18.71 -19.26
C GLN A 296 -20.01 17.48 -18.63
N ASN A 297 -19.58 17.08 -17.43
CA ASN A 297 -20.22 15.99 -16.69
C ASN A 297 -21.43 16.49 -15.87
N ARG A 298 -22.50 15.69 -15.90
CA ARG A 298 -23.70 15.83 -15.05
C ARG A 298 -23.41 15.32 -13.62
N PRO A 299 -24.11 15.82 -12.59
CA PRO A 299 -23.82 15.47 -11.19
C PRO A 299 -24.38 14.07 -10.84
N GLY A 300 -23.53 13.18 -10.29
CA GLY A 300 -23.97 11.87 -9.77
C GLY A 300 -22.91 10.78 -9.56
N GLN A 301 -21.61 11.09 -9.43
CA GLN A 301 -20.56 10.08 -9.25
C GLN A 301 -20.22 9.86 -7.77
N SER A 302 -20.10 8.59 -7.38
CA SER A 302 -19.63 8.13 -6.07
C SER A 302 -18.17 8.49 -5.86
N VAL A 303 -17.87 9.35 -4.88
CA VAL A 303 -16.52 9.80 -4.56
C VAL A 303 -16.08 9.17 -3.24
N LEU A 304 -15.10 8.28 -3.29
CA LEU A 304 -14.51 7.63 -2.12
C LEU A 304 -13.18 8.33 -1.81
N ILE A 305 -13.18 9.26 -0.84
CA ILE A 305 -12.01 10.12 -0.55
C ILE A 305 -11.08 9.44 0.45
N ILE A 306 -9.79 9.29 0.12
CA ILE A 306 -8.73 8.98 1.09
C ILE A 306 -8.02 10.29 1.49
N PRO A 307 -8.12 10.74 2.75
CA PRO A 307 -7.28 11.84 3.22
C PRO A 307 -5.82 11.41 3.34
N GLY A 308 -4.94 12.08 2.61
CA GLY A 308 -3.51 12.15 2.91
C GLY A 308 -3.28 12.98 4.18
N ALA A 309 -2.51 12.40 5.11
CA ALA A 309 -2.19 12.86 6.47
C ALA A 309 -3.30 12.72 7.55
N PRO A 310 -2.97 12.18 8.75
CA PRO A 310 -3.93 12.10 9.85
C PRO A 310 -4.29 13.51 10.37
N PRO A 311 -5.53 13.79 10.80
CA PRO A 311 -5.74 14.86 11.76
C PRO A 311 -4.93 14.51 13.01
N ALA A 312 -4.07 15.43 13.45
CA ALA A 312 -3.30 15.30 14.68
C ALA A 312 -4.23 14.80 15.80
N SER A 313 -3.99 13.60 16.31
CA SER A 313 -4.64 13.12 17.52
C SER A 313 -4.24 14.06 18.65
N ILE A 314 -5.20 14.86 19.13
CA ILE A 314 -5.03 15.73 20.31
C ILE A 314 -4.83 14.80 21.51
N PRO A 315 -3.68 14.83 22.21
CA PRO A 315 -3.55 14.16 23.48
C PRO A 315 -4.37 14.92 24.53
N ASN A 316 -5.28 14.21 25.21
CA ASN A 316 -6.00 14.72 26.37
C ASN A 316 -5.01 14.99 27.52
N SER A 317 -4.75 16.26 27.84
CA SER A 317 -4.24 16.76 29.14
C SER A 317 -4.37 18.30 29.21
N PRO A 318 -4.44 18.91 30.43
CA PRO A 318 -5.43 19.93 30.74
C PRO A 318 -5.11 21.35 30.25
N ILE A 319 -6.19 22.08 29.97
CA ILE A 319 -6.27 23.44 29.44
C ILE A 319 -5.66 24.45 30.42
N ALA A 320 -4.69 25.23 29.94
CA ALA A 320 -4.33 26.52 30.51
C ALA A 320 -4.89 27.63 29.61
N THR A 321 -5.70 28.50 30.22
CA THR A 321 -6.48 29.57 29.60
C THR A 321 -5.63 30.75 29.11
N THR A 322 -6.12 31.35 28.02
CA THR A 322 -6.08 32.77 27.59
C THR A 322 -5.36 33.06 26.27
N ALA A 323 -6.15 33.52 25.29
CA ALA A 323 -5.69 34.27 24.11
C ALA A 323 -6.62 35.48 23.92
N PRO A 324 -6.11 36.68 23.57
CA PRO A 324 -6.95 37.84 23.28
C PRO A 324 -7.32 37.92 21.79
N VAL A 325 -8.43 38.64 21.53
CA VAL A 325 -9.10 38.84 20.24
C VAL A 325 -8.73 40.20 19.65
N PHE A 326 -8.54 40.29 18.32
CA PHE A 326 -8.72 41.53 17.53
C PHE A 326 -9.32 41.16 16.15
N SER A 327 -10.59 41.49 15.89
CA SER A 327 -11.15 42.73 15.29
C SER A 327 -10.98 42.84 13.76
N SER A 328 -12.09 42.54 13.09
CA SER A 328 -12.42 42.61 11.66
C SER A 328 -12.47 44.05 11.09
N ILE A 329 -12.14 44.19 9.80
CA ILE A 329 -12.49 45.35 8.96
C ILE A 329 -13.13 44.84 7.65
N ILE A 330 -14.22 45.48 7.24
CA ILE A 330 -15.09 45.17 6.11
C ILE A 330 -15.01 46.32 5.07
N VAL A 331 -15.29 45.98 3.79
CA VAL A 331 -15.99 46.77 2.71
C VAL A 331 -15.05 47.31 1.59
N PRO A 332 -15.43 47.46 0.28
CA PRO A 332 -16.56 46.97 -0.57
C PRO A 332 -16.17 46.30 -1.93
N ALA A 333 -17.20 45.99 -2.76
CA ALA A 333 -17.19 45.24 -4.02
C ALA A 333 -17.24 46.05 -5.35
N THR A 334 -16.71 45.40 -6.42
CA THR A 334 -17.00 45.44 -7.91
C THR A 334 -16.90 46.75 -8.73
N PRO A 335 -16.50 46.70 -10.04
CA PRO A 335 -17.37 46.22 -11.14
C PRO A 335 -16.71 45.42 -12.31
N LYS A 336 -17.57 44.79 -13.12
CA LYS A 336 -17.30 44.03 -14.37
C LYS A 336 -16.92 44.93 -15.57
N PRO A 337 -16.41 44.34 -16.66
CA PRO A 337 -17.02 44.63 -17.97
C PRO A 337 -17.24 43.40 -18.89
N ASP A 338 -18.19 43.61 -19.80
CA ASP A 338 -18.68 42.74 -20.87
C ASP A 338 -17.71 42.61 -22.06
N SER A 339 -17.76 41.47 -22.75
CA SER A 339 -17.94 41.42 -24.22
C SER A 339 -18.07 39.96 -24.69
N ALA A 340 -19.18 39.68 -25.37
CA ALA A 340 -19.49 38.43 -26.05
C ALA A 340 -18.75 38.33 -27.40
N VAL A 341 -18.33 37.13 -27.77
CA VAL A 341 -18.06 36.73 -29.16
C VAL A 341 -18.65 35.34 -29.36
N GLU A 342 -19.69 35.26 -30.19
CA GLU A 342 -20.32 34.02 -30.65
C GLU A 342 -19.38 33.29 -31.63
N TRP A 343 -19.23 31.99 -31.46
CA TRP A 343 -18.80 31.09 -32.53
C TRP A 343 -19.80 29.93 -32.62
N SER A 344 -20.64 29.97 -33.66
CA SER A 344 -21.48 28.84 -34.09
C SER A 344 -20.60 27.76 -34.72
N LEU A 345 -20.74 26.50 -34.31
CA LEU A 345 -20.27 25.37 -35.10
C LEU A 345 -21.17 24.13 -34.94
N ASP A 346 -21.47 23.55 -36.10
CA ASP A 346 -22.47 22.55 -36.41
C ASP A 346 -22.37 21.22 -35.62
N LEU A 347 -23.56 20.68 -35.35
CA LEU A 347 -23.82 19.37 -34.76
C LEU A 347 -23.41 18.23 -35.71
N ALA A 348 -22.35 17.50 -35.35
CA ALA A 348 -22.11 16.14 -35.83
C ALA A 348 -22.36 15.16 -34.68
N VAL A 349 -23.51 14.48 -34.73
CA VAL A 349 -23.86 13.36 -33.85
C VAL A 349 -22.90 12.21 -34.14
N LYS A 350 -22.00 11.91 -33.21
CA LYS A 350 -21.22 10.67 -33.17
C LYS A 350 -21.65 9.89 -31.94
N ALA A 351 -21.95 8.62 -32.17
CA ALA A 351 -22.48 7.66 -31.21
C ALA A 351 -21.67 7.63 -29.90
N GLU A 352 -22.39 7.61 -28.79
CA GLU A 352 -21.87 7.39 -27.45
C GLU A 352 -21.35 5.95 -27.37
N GLU A 353 -20.04 5.79 -27.16
CA GLU A 353 -19.49 4.53 -26.62
C GLU A 353 -19.85 4.50 -25.12
N GLU A 354 -20.71 3.56 -24.72
CA GLU A 354 -21.01 3.31 -23.31
C GLU A 354 -19.71 2.88 -22.60
N GLU A 355 -19.09 3.78 -21.83
CA GLU A 355 -18.01 3.42 -20.90
C GLU A 355 -18.58 2.39 -19.89
N ALA A 356 -17.89 1.25 -19.78
CA ALA A 356 -18.28 0.20 -18.85
C ALA A 356 -18.31 0.76 -17.42
N PRO A 357 -19.35 0.48 -16.63
CA PRO A 357 -19.41 0.97 -15.24
C PRO A 357 -18.24 0.40 -14.44
N TYR A 358 -17.53 1.25 -13.70
CA TYR A 358 -16.47 0.83 -12.78
C TYR A 358 -16.99 -0.24 -11.83
N SER A 359 -16.24 -1.33 -11.68
CA SER A 359 -16.59 -2.45 -10.81
C SER A 359 -15.53 -2.64 -9.73
N MET A 360 -15.97 -2.74 -8.48
CA MET A 360 -15.09 -3.01 -7.34
C MET A 360 -14.68 -4.48 -7.25
N LEU A 361 -15.57 -5.39 -7.65
CA LEU A 361 -15.31 -6.83 -7.63
C LEU A 361 -15.24 -7.36 -9.07
N PRO A 362 -14.34 -8.31 -9.37
CA PRO A 362 -14.22 -8.85 -10.72
C PRO A 362 -15.50 -9.51 -11.26
N ASP A 363 -16.21 -10.27 -10.41
CA ASP A 363 -17.45 -10.97 -10.73
C ASP A 363 -18.13 -11.48 -9.44
N ASP A 364 -19.29 -12.13 -9.56
CA ASP A 364 -20.11 -12.65 -8.45
C ASP A 364 -19.42 -13.78 -7.65
N SER A 365 -18.27 -14.29 -8.11
CA SER A 365 -17.48 -15.27 -7.37
C SER A 365 -16.63 -14.62 -6.27
N TRP A 366 -16.60 -13.29 -6.18
CA TRP A 366 -15.82 -12.56 -5.19
C TRP A 366 -16.65 -12.05 -4.02
N ILE A 367 -16.04 -12.05 -2.84
CA ILE A 367 -16.51 -11.28 -1.68
C ILE A 367 -15.42 -10.32 -1.23
N ALA A 368 -15.82 -9.16 -0.71
CA ALA A 368 -14.93 -8.20 -0.07
C ALA A 368 -15.11 -8.25 1.45
N ILE A 369 -13.99 -8.28 2.18
CA ILE A 369 -13.96 -8.19 3.64
C ILE A 369 -13.23 -6.91 4.03
N VAL A 370 -13.99 -5.91 4.47
CA VAL A 370 -13.52 -4.58 4.87
C VAL A 370 -13.05 -4.62 6.32
N CYS A 371 -11.82 -4.19 6.56
CA CYS A 371 -11.16 -4.24 7.86
C CYS A 371 -10.94 -2.84 8.44
N GLY A 372 -10.90 -2.75 9.77
CA GLY A 372 -10.52 -1.50 10.46
C GLY A 372 -11.61 -0.42 10.52
N VAL A 373 -12.85 -0.76 10.13
CA VAL A 373 -14.02 0.13 10.25
C VAL A 373 -14.89 -0.24 11.46
N PRO A 374 -15.63 0.72 12.06
CA PRO A 374 -16.61 0.41 13.11
C PRO A 374 -17.70 -0.57 12.65
N LYS A 375 -18.33 -1.35 13.54
CA LYS A 375 -19.40 -2.31 13.15
C LYS A 375 -20.64 -1.60 12.60
N ASP A 376 -20.98 -0.46 13.20
CA ASP A 376 -22.05 0.46 12.77
C ASP A 376 -21.71 1.22 11.49
N TRP A 377 -20.49 1.08 10.96
CA TRP A 377 -20.10 1.70 9.69
C TRP A 377 -20.97 1.23 8.53
N ALA A 378 -21.36 -0.06 8.53
CA ALA A 378 -22.31 -0.59 7.55
C ALA A 378 -23.69 0.08 7.66
N GLU A 379 -24.09 0.59 8.83
CA GLU A 379 -25.46 1.04 9.12
C GLU A 379 -25.60 2.58 9.22
N LYS A 380 -24.48 3.32 9.26
CA LYS A 380 -24.41 4.73 9.66
C LYS A 380 -25.19 5.74 8.81
N ASP A 381 -25.47 5.42 7.55
CA ASP A 381 -26.07 6.35 6.58
C ASP A 381 -27.44 5.88 6.05
N GLY A 382 -28.00 4.80 6.61
CA GLY A 382 -29.28 4.22 6.13
C GLY A 382 -29.22 3.53 4.77
N GLU A 383 -28.06 3.53 4.10
CA GLU A 383 -27.78 2.77 2.89
C GLU A 383 -27.19 1.39 3.23
N ASP A 384 -27.79 0.34 2.66
CA ASP A 384 -27.31 -1.04 2.76
C ASP A 384 -25.95 -1.21 2.09
N MET A 385 -25.08 -2.04 2.68
CA MET A 385 -23.81 -2.40 2.07
C MET A 385 -24.03 -3.10 0.71
N PRO A 386 -23.14 -2.88 -0.28
CA PRO A 386 -23.21 -3.62 -1.53
C PRO A 386 -23.23 -5.13 -1.30
N GLU A 387 -23.93 -5.87 -2.17
CA GLU A 387 -23.91 -7.33 -2.11
C GLU A 387 -22.47 -7.86 -2.15
N ASN A 388 -22.20 -8.95 -1.42
CA ASN A 388 -20.87 -9.56 -1.28
C ASN A 388 -19.82 -8.74 -0.51
N PHE A 389 -20.19 -7.62 0.13
CA PHE A 389 -19.32 -6.90 1.06
C PHE A 389 -19.64 -7.22 2.52
N PHE A 390 -18.60 -7.47 3.31
CA PHE A 390 -18.68 -7.81 4.71
C PHE A 390 -17.70 -6.98 5.53
N VAL A 391 -18.04 -6.69 6.78
CA VAL A 391 -17.17 -5.95 7.70
C VAL A 391 -16.56 -6.92 8.69
N ALA A 392 -15.23 -6.98 8.73
CA ALA A 392 -14.54 -7.82 9.70
C ALA A 392 -14.70 -7.26 11.12
N PRO A 393 -14.88 -8.11 12.15
CA PRO A 393 -14.85 -7.70 13.55
C PRO A 393 -13.52 -7.00 13.89
N LYS A 394 -13.54 -6.06 14.85
CA LYS A 394 -12.33 -5.32 15.28
C LYS A 394 -11.23 -6.22 15.82
N ASP A 395 -11.62 -7.36 16.39
CA ASP A 395 -10.77 -8.39 16.99
C ASP A 395 -10.45 -9.54 16.02
N VAL A 396 -10.79 -9.40 14.73
CA VAL A 396 -10.37 -10.37 13.71
C VAL A 396 -8.85 -10.53 13.74
N TYR A 397 -8.38 -11.77 13.80
CA TYR A 397 -6.95 -12.03 13.75
C TYR A 397 -6.50 -11.93 12.28
N MET A 398 -5.91 -10.80 11.92
CA MET A 398 -5.51 -10.50 10.53
C MET A 398 -4.64 -11.58 9.87
N PRO A 399 -3.67 -12.23 10.54
CA PRO A 399 -2.89 -13.31 9.91
C PRO A 399 -3.76 -14.47 9.40
N ASP A 400 -4.82 -14.81 10.12
CA ASP A 400 -5.78 -15.84 9.71
C ASP A 400 -6.56 -15.41 8.48
N LEU A 401 -7.04 -14.16 8.49
CA LEU A 401 -7.76 -13.59 7.35
C LEU A 401 -6.87 -13.53 6.10
N THR A 402 -5.63 -13.05 6.24
CA THR A 402 -4.64 -13.03 5.16
C THR A 402 -4.31 -14.44 4.67
N ALA A 403 -4.24 -15.44 5.56
CA ALA A 403 -4.01 -16.84 5.19
C ALA A 403 -5.14 -17.42 4.34
N VAL A 404 -6.41 -17.08 4.63
CA VAL A 404 -7.56 -17.58 3.85
C VAL A 404 -7.84 -16.77 2.58
N ALA A 405 -7.46 -15.48 2.54
CA ALA A 405 -7.79 -14.59 1.43
C ALA A 405 -7.03 -14.87 0.14
N ASP A 406 -7.59 -14.43 -0.99
CA ASP A 406 -7.02 -14.60 -2.34
C ASP A 406 -6.28 -13.36 -2.80
N VAL A 407 -6.70 -12.16 -2.38
CA VAL A 407 -6.03 -10.87 -2.64
C VAL A 407 -6.23 -9.96 -1.44
N LEU A 408 -5.25 -9.10 -1.16
CA LEU A 408 -5.39 -7.98 -0.23
C LEU A 408 -5.23 -6.66 -0.99
N LEU A 409 -6.19 -5.75 -0.82
CA LEU A 409 -6.15 -4.36 -1.25
C LEU A 409 -5.87 -3.45 -0.04
N GLY A 410 -4.86 -2.61 -0.12
CA GLY A 410 -4.53 -1.72 0.99
C GLY A 410 -3.36 -0.77 0.74
N LYS A 411 -2.78 -0.29 1.84
CA LYS A 411 -1.56 0.54 1.84
C LYS A 411 -0.33 -0.29 2.20
N LEU A 412 0.84 0.11 1.71
CA LEU A 412 2.09 -0.55 2.06
C LEU A 412 2.51 -0.22 3.49
N GLY A 413 2.60 -1.25 4.33
CA GLY A 413 3.18 -1.14 5.66
C GLY A 413 3.85 -2.47 6.00
N TYR A 414 5.02 -2.41 6.66
CA TYR A 414 5.86 -3.60 6.87
C TYR A 414 5.08 -4.80 7.39
N GLY A 415 4.25 -4.63 8.43
CA GLY A 415 3.47 -5.74 9.02
C GLY A 415 2.47 -6.40 8.06
N THR A 416 1.76 -5.63 7.23
CA THR A 416 0.81 -6.21 6.26
C THR A 416 1.56 -6.82 5.08
N VAL A 417 2.62 -6.16 4.60
CA VAL A 417 3.46 -6.67 3.50
C VAL A 417 4.12 -7.98 3.89
N SER A 418 4.70 -8.08 5.09
CA SER A 418 5.37 -9.27 5.57
C SER A 418 4.39 -10.45 5.72
N GLU A 419 3.20 -10.20 6.27
CA GLU A 419 2.12 -11.20 6.38
C GLU A 419 1.63 -11.69 5.00
N CYS A 420 1.44 -10.78 4.04
CA CYS A 420 1.07 -11.14 2.66
C CYS A 420 2.13 -12.00 1.98
N ILE A 421 3.42 -11.64 2.13
CA ILE A 421 4.52 -12.42 1.57
C ILE A 421 4.55 -13.82 2.19
N ASP A 422 4.46 -13.95 3.52
CA ASP A 422 4.48 -15.27 4.16
C ASP A 422 3.28 -16.13 3.77
N ALA A 423 2.08 -15.54 3.76
CA ALA A 423 0.83 -16.21 3.38
C ALA A 423 0.68 -16.42 1.86
N CYS A 424 1.64 -15.95 1.06
CA CYS A 424 1.57 -15.93 -0.40
C CYS A 424 0.28 -15.28 -0.94
N THR A 425 -0.20 -14.24 -0.26
CA THR A 425 -1.38 -13.47 -0.65
C THR A 425 -0.94 -12.29 -1.52
N PRO A 426 -1.36 -12.22 -2.79
CA PRO A 426 -1.16 -11.06 -3.66
C PRO A 426 -1.65 -9.77 -3.02
N PHE A 427 -0.90 -8.70 -3.25
CA PHE A 427 -1.13 -7.39 -2.66
C PHE A 427 -1.38 -6.38 -3.78
N VAL A 428 -2.61 -5.85 -3.84
CA VAL A 428 -2.95 -4.65 -4.59
C VAL A 428 -2.75 -3.45 -3.67
N TYR A 429 -1.85 -2.54 -4.01
CA TYR A 429 -1.54 -1.40 -3.16
C TYR A 429 -1.88 -0.07 -3.82
N VAL A 430 -2.38 0.88 -3.03
CA VAL A 430 -2.54 2.27 -3.46
C VAL A 430 -1.28 3.03 -3.07
N SER A 431 -0.63 3.62 -4.07
CA SER A 431 0.65 4.32 -3.91
C SER A 431 0.53 5.58 -3.07
N ARG A 432 1.53 5.82 -2.20
CA ARG A 432 1.71 7.01 -1.39
C ARG A 432 3.16 7.49 -1.56
N PRO A 433 3.45 8.20 -2.66
CA PRO A 433 4.82 8.57 -3.02
C PRO A 433 5.53 9.44 -1.97
N LEU A 434 4.78 10.13 -1.09
CA LEU A 434 5.32 10.93 0.01
C LEU A 434 5.89 10.10 1.18
N PHE A 435 5.73 8.78 1.17
CA PHE A 435 6.26 7.88 2.20
C PHE A 435 7.50 7.15 1.68
N VAL A 436 8.70 7.61 2.08
CA VAL A 436 9.97 7.02 1.61
C VAL A 436 10.07 5.51 1.87
N GLU A 437 9.55 5.02 3.01
CA GLU A 437 9.51 3.59 3.36
C GLU A 437 8.85 2.75 2.26
N GLU A 438 7.84 3.32 1.60
CA GLU A 438 7.06 2.64 0.59
C GLU A 438 7.91 2.12 -0.56
N HIS A 439 8.97 2.85 -0.93
CA HIS A 439 9.89 2.45 -1.99
C HIS A 439 10.64 1.17 -1.62
N GLY A 440 11.03 1.01 -0.35
CA GLY A 440 11.65 -0.21 0.17
C GLY A 440 10.69 -1.40 0.15
N LEU A 441 9.44 -1.18 0.56
CA LEU A 441 8.40 -2.21 0.56
C LEU A 441 7.97 -2.61 -0.86
N ARG A 442 7.89 -1.65 -1.79
CA ARG A 442 7.60 -1.92 -3.20
C ARG A 442 8.69 -2.79 -3.82
N LEU A 443 9.97 -2.45 -3.59
CA LEU A 443 11.09 -3.26 -4.04
C LEU A 443 11.03 -4.71 -3.49
N LEU A 444 10.61 -4.88 -2.23
CA LEU A 444 10.38 -6.20 -1.65
C LEU A 444 9.23 -6.95 -2.34
N LEU A 445 8.08 -6.31 -2.55
CA LEU A 445 6.93 -6.93 -3.22
C LEU A 445 7.21 -7.29 -4.69
N GLU A 446 7.96 -6.47 -5.41
CA GLU A 446 8.41 -6.73 -6.78
C GLU A 446 9.32 -7.97 -6.84
N ARG A 447 10.30 -8.05 -5.92
CA ARG A 447 11.18 -9.22 -5.80
C ARG A 447 10.41 -10.50 -5.50
N GLU A 448 9.41 -10.43 -4.64
CA GLU A 448 8.57 -11.58 -4.29
C GLU A 448 7.51 -11.87 -5.37
N GLY A 449 7.25 -10.93 -6.30
CA GLY A 449 6.34 -11.11 -7.42
C GLY A 449 4.85 -11.09 -7.03
N VAL A 450 4.51 -10.39 -5.95
CA VAL A 450 3.15 -10.39 -5.37
C VAL A 450 2.47 -9.01 -5.36
N GLY A 451 3.19 -7.93 -5.68
CA GLY A 451 2.65 -6.56 -5.68
C GLY A 451 2.05 -6.12 -7.01
N ILE A 452 0.88 -5.47 -6.96
CA ILE A 452 0.25 -4.75 -8.07
C ILE A 452 -0.12 -3.35 -7.60
N GLU A 453 0.32 -2.33 -8.32
CA GLU A 453 -0.07 -0.95 -8.03
C GLU A 453 -1.48 -0.68 -8.57
N LEU A 454 -2.32 -0.08 -7.74
CA LEU A 454 -3.60 0.49 -8.13
C LEU A 454 -3.48 2.02 -8.04
N PRO A 455 -3.61 2.74 -9.17
CA PRO A 455 -3.63 4.20 -9.16
C PRO A 455 -4.70 4.73 -8.20
N ARG A 456 -4.41 5.85 -7.53
CA ARG A 456 -5.33 6.42 -6.54
C ARG A 456 -6.67 6.75 -7.20
N GLU A 457 -6.66 7.29 -8.40
CA GLU A 457 -7.85 7.69 -9.13
C GLU A 457 -8.77 6.48 -9.42
N ALA A 458 -8.16 5.35 -9.81
CA ALA A 458 -8.88 4.09 -10.00
C ALA A 458 -9.43 3.56 -8.68
N TYR A 459 -8.67 3.67 -7.59
CA TYR A 459 -9.16 3.33 -6.25
C TYR A 459 -10.37 4.18 -5.84
N GLU A 460 -10.29 5.51 -5.97
CA GLU A 460 -11.35 6.43 -5.56
C GLU A 460 -12.60 6.32 -6.43
N ALA A 461 -12.44 5.95 -7.70
CA ALA A 461 -13.53 5.66 -8.64
C ALA A 461 -14.17 4.27 -8.42
N GLY A 462 -13.59 3.42 -7.56
CA GLY A 462 -14.08 2.05 -7.32
C GLY A 462 -13.68 1.05 -8.40
N ASP A 463 -12.72 1.36 -9.26
CA ASP A 463 -12.20 0.48 -10.32
C ASP A 463 -11.12 -0.48 -9.79
N TRP A 464 -11.53 -1.40 -8.91
CA TRP A 464 -10.59 -2.32 -8.27
C TRP A 464 -10.53 -3.68 -8.95
N ALA A 465 -11.56 -4.02 -9.74
CA ALA A 465 -11.74 -5.34 -10.34
C ALA A 465 -10.53 -5.77 -11.17
N SER A 466 -10.05 -4.90 -12.06
CA SER A 466 -8.96 -5.20 -12.98
C SER A 466 -7.65 -5.54 -12.23
N ALA A 467 -7.24 -4.67 -11.30
CA ALA A 467 -6.04 -4.89 -10.49
C ALA A 467 -6.17 -6.11 -9.57
N THR A 468 -7.36 -6.34 -8.99
CA THR A 468 -7.65 -7.51 -8.15
C THR A 468 -7.53 -8.80 -8.94
N LEU A 469 -8.11 -8.85 -10.13
CA LEU A 469 -8.06 -10.02 -11.00
C LEU A 469 -6.64 -10.31 -11.49
N GLU A 470 -5.87 -9.26 -11.81
CA GLU A 470 -4.47 -9.39 -12.17
C GLU A 470 -3.64 -9.96 -11.02
N ALA A 471 -3.76 -9.39 -9.81
CA ALA A 471 -3.05 -9.85 -8.63
C ALA A 471 -3.37 -11.32 -8.31
N TYR A 472 -4.66 -11.69 -8.38
CA TYR A 472 -5.10 -13.07 -8.23
C TYR A 472 -4.44 -14.00 -9.25
N ASN A 473 -4.46 -13.63 -10.53
CA ASN A 473 -3.90 -14.47 -11.59
C ASN A 473 -2.40 -14.68 -11.44
N ARG A 474 -1.65 -13.67 -10.98
CA ARG A 474 -0.22 -13.78 -10.72
C ARG A 474 0.12 -14.67 -9.52
N GLY A 475 -0.69 -14.66 -8.46
CA GLY A 475 -0.35 -15.36 -7.21
C GLY A 475 -1.12 -16.65 -6.90
N LYS A 476 -2.22 -16.94 -7.59
CA LYS A 476 -3.11 -18.08 -7.26
C LYS A 476 -2.41 -19.42 -7.10
N GLU A 477 -1.39 -19.71 -7.92
CA GLU A 477 -0.66 -20.98 -7.83
C GLU A 477 0.17 -21.08 -6.55
N ARG A 478 0.91 -20.01 -6.21
CA ARG A 478 1.70 -19.95 -4.97
C ARG A 478 0.80 -19.95 -3.74
N LYS A 479 -0.31 -19.20 -3.80
CA LYS A 479 -1.32 -19.19 -2.75
C LYS A 479 -1.89 -20.58 -2.50
N GLN A 480 -2.26 -21.30 -3.56
CA GLN A 480 -2.79 -22.65 -3.45
C GLN A 480 -1.75 -23.61 -2.85
N LYS A 481 -0.48 -23.52 -3.27
CA LYS A 481 0.60 -24.31 -2.68
C LYS A 481 0.76 -24.02 -1.18
N LYS A 482 0.78 -22.75 -0.77
CA LYS A 482 0.86 -22.35 0.65
C LYS A 482 -0.34 -22.85 1.45
N ARG A 483 -1.55 -22.87 0.88
CA ARG A 483 -2.74 -23.42 1.54
C ARG A 483 -2.63 -24.92 1.80
N VAL A 484 -2.03 -25.67 0.88
CA VAL A 484 -1.76 -27.12 1.04
C VAL A 484 -0.64 -27.37 2.04
N GLU A 485 0.41 -26.55 2.02
CA GLU A 485 1.54 -26.63 2.94
C GLU A 485 1.14 -26.28 4.38
N GLY A 486 0.27 -25.29 4.56
CA GLY A 486 -0.20 -24.81 5.85
C GLY A 486 0.83 -23.96 6.60
N GLU A 487 0.65 -23.85 7.92
CA GLU A 487 1.64 -23.27 8.83
C GLU A 487 2.68 -24.33 9.21
N THR A 488 3.94 -24.09 8.84
CA THR A 488 5.06 -25.02 9.02
C THR A 488 5.93 -24.71 10.24
N GLY A 489 5.71 -23.56 10.88
CA GLY A 489 6.55 -23.04 11.95
C GLY A 489 7.87 -22.44 11.45
N ARG A 490 8.08 -22.34 10.14
CA ARG A 490 9.33 -21.83 9.55
C ARG A 490 9.72 -20.46 10.11
N ARG A 491 8.78 -19.51 10.16
CA ARG A 491 9.03 -18.14 10.65
C ARG A 491 9.30 -18.09 12.14
N LEU A 492 8.70 -19.00 12.92
CA LEU A 492 8.99 -19.16 14.34
C LEU A 492 10.42 -19.66 14.56
N ILE A 493 10.89 -20.60 13.74
CA ILE A 493 12.28 -21.12 13.79
C ILE A 493 13.27 -20.00 13.41
N GLU A 494 13.04 -19.33 12.28
CA GLU A 494 13.85 -18.21 11.80
C GLU A 494 13.92 -17.07 12.85
N GLY A 495 12.80 -16.72 13.47
CA GLY A 495 12.75 -15.72 14.56
C GLY A 495 13.48 -16.18 15.83
N ARG A 496 13.43 -17.48 16.17
CA ARG A 496 14.21 -18.03 17.28
C ARG A 496 15.71 -17.99 17.00
N GLU A 497 16.14 -18.29 15.78
CA GLU A 497 17.55 -18.19 15.36
C GLU A 497 18.07 -16.75 15.43
N MET A 498 17.27 -15.80 14.97
CA MET A 498 17.56 -14.37 15.12
C MET A 498 17.69 -13.98 16.61
N ALA A 499 16.77 -14.41 17.47
CA ALA A 499 16.82 -14.14 18.90
C ALA A 499 18.06 -14.76 19.57
N MET A 500 18.43 -15.99 19.21
CA MET A 500 19.65 -16.63 19.72
C MET A 500 20.92 -15.87 19.29
N THR A 501 20.95 -15.40 18.04
CA THR A 501 22.06 -14.59 17.51
C THR A 501 22.23 -13.31 18.31
N LEU A 502 21.11 -12.63 18.61
CA LEU A 502 21.09 -11.44 19.44
C LEU A 502 21.58 -11.73 20.88
N VAL A 503 21.10 -12.81 21.51
CA VAL A 503 21.54 -13.20 22.86
C VAL A 503 23.05 -13.48 22.88
N HIS A 504 23.58 -14.20 21.90
CA HIS A 504 25.03 -14.42 21.78
C HIS A 504 25.81 -13.12 21.57
N TRP A 505 25.26 -12.18 20.79
CA TRP A 505 25.87 -10.87 20.59
C TRP A 505 25.93 -10.07 21.91
N VAL A 506 24.85 -10.06 22.71
CA VAL A 506 24.84 -9.41 24.03
C VAL A 506 25.81 -10.09 25.00
N ALA A 507 25.86 -11.42 25.02
CA ALA A 507 26.83 -12.15 25.86
C ALA A 507 28.29 -11.82 25.51
N ARG A 508 28.59 -11.59 24.22
CA ARG A 508 29.91 -11.09 23.79
C ARG A 508 30.21 -9.70 24.32
N TRP A 509 29.23 -8.81 24.39
CA TRP A 509 29.40 -7.51 25.04
C TRP A 509 29.71 -7.66 26.53
N GLN A 510 28.94 -8.47 27.26
CA GLN A 510 29.13 -8.65 28.71
C GLN A 510 30.45 -9.32 29.08
N SER A 511 30.93 -10.26 28.26
CA SER A 511 32.24 -10.92 28.46
C SER A 511 33.44 -10.04 28.09
N THR A 512 33.21 -8.95 27.35
CA THR A 512 34.25 -8.02 26.92
C THR A 512 34.20 -6.68 27.65
N ALA A 513 33.09 -6.32 28.29
CA ALA A 513 32.97 -5.22 29.26
C ALA A 513 33.80 -5.54 30.52
#